data_AF-A0A7S3SZQ4-F1
#
_entry.id   AF-A0A7S3SZQ4-F1
#
_cell.length_a   1.000
_cell.length_b   1.000
_cell.length_c   1.000
_cell.angle_alpha   90.00
_cell.angle_beta   90.00
_cell.angle_gamma   90.00
#
_symmetry.space_group_name_H-M   'P 1'
#
loop_
_entity.id
_entity.type
_entity.pdbx_description
1 polymer ?
#
loop_
_entity_poly.entity_id
_entity_poly.type
_entity_poly.pdbx_seq_one_letter_code
_entity_poly.pdbx_strand_id
1 'polypeptide(L)'
;GGSGGAGPSQESEAPAEAAAAKPAPLDREGLLKLLAELHEDRIRFGITPETSVEGLAEALGEAADEASEEEGEEETAEAAAEAAAEAAAEARRQAEAEAAAVAAAEEEEAAAAEEEAEEAAVAAAEAAAAAAEVALAAAKARRASGAAA
;
A
#
# COMPACT_ATOMS: atom_id res chain seq x y z
N GLY A 1 -82.21 -26.27 9.44
CA GLY A 1 -81.67 -25.10 8.72
C GLY A 1 -81.03 -24.18 9.74
N GLY A 2 -79.78 -23.78 9.48
CA GLY A 2 -78.91 -23.05 10.41
C GLY A 2 -78.06 -24.01 11.25
N SER A 3 -76.78 -23.80 11.53
CA SER A 3 -75.89 -22.68 11.22
C SER A 3 -74.51 -23.01 11.82
N GLY A 4 -73.45 -22.94 11.00
CA GLY A 4 -72.05 -22.69 11.41
C GLY A 4 -71.33 -23.83 12.15
N GLY A 5 -70.13 -24.27 11.79
CA GLY A 5 -69.04 -23.54 11.13
C GLY A 5 -67.98 -23.19 12.17
N ALA A 6 -67.09 -24.13 12.48
CA ALA A 6 -65.77 -23.91 13.07
C ALA A 6 -65.10 -25.28 13.27
N GLY A 7 -64.54 -25.85 12.19
CA GLY A 7 -63.39 -26.74 12.35
C GLY A 7 -62.22 -25.93 12.92
N PRO A 8 -61.25 -26.54 13.61
CA PRO A 8 -60.14 -25.83 14.22
C PRO A 8 -59.50 -24.95 13.16
N SER A 9 -59.62 -23.64 13.37
CA SER A 9 -58.96 -22.62 12.58
C SER A 9 -57.51 -23.03 12.38
N GLN A 10 -57.07 -22.84 11.15
CA GLN A 10 -55.67 -22.83 10.79
C GLN A 10 -54.94 -21.88 11.75
N GLU A 11 -54.35 -22.41 12.80
CA GLU A 11 -53.11 -21.84 13.32
C GLU A 11 -52.05 -22.32 12.32
N SER A 12 -52.03 -21.65 11.15
CA SER A 12 -50.75 -21.38 10.51
C SER A 12 -49.99 -20.59 11.55
N GLU A 13 -49.25 -21.31 12.38
CA GLU A 13 -48.15 -20.76 13.14
C GLU A 13 -47.22 -20.22 12.08
N ALA A 14 -47.45 -18.94 11.73
CA ALA A 14 -46.50 -18.13 11.03
C ALA A 14 -45.15 -18.39 11.69
N PRO A 15 -44.07 -18.61 10.93
CA PRO A 15 -42.75 -18.74 11.54
C PRO A 15 -42.62 -17.55 12.47
N ALA A 16 -42.57 -17.83 13.77
CA ALA A 16 -42.43 -16.82 14.80
C ALA A 16 -41.32 -15.91 14.31
N GLU A 17 -41.66 -14.63 14.10
CA GLU A 17 -40.78 -13.60 13.62
C GLU A 17 -39.52 -13.69 14.46
N ALA A 18 -38.49 -14.35 13.91
CA ALA A 18 -37.29 -14.67 14.63
C ALA A 18 -36.61 -13.32 14.78
N ALA A 19 -36.85 -12.67 15.92
CA ALA A 19 -36.17 -11.45 16.30
C ALA A 19 -34.71 -11.66 15.95
N ALA A 20 -34.23 -10.91 14.96
CA ALA A 20 -32.90 -11.05 14.40
C ALA A 20 -31.89 -10.67 15.49
N ALA A 21 -31.63 -11.62 16.38
CA ALA A 21 -30.58 -11.53 17.37
C ALA A 21 -29.29 -11.40 16.55
N LYS A 22 -28.56 -10.31 16.78
CA LYS A 22 -27.25 -10.12 16.15
C LYS A 22 -26.44 -11.39 16.40
N PRO A 23 -25.96 -12.09 15.35
CA PRO A 23 -25.18 -13.29 15.55
C PRO A 23 -24.00 -12.93 16.44
N ALA A 24 -23.71 -13.78 17.43
CA ALA A 24 -22.53 -13.59 18.26
C ALA A 24 -21.29 -13.49 17.35
N PRO A 25 -20.33 -12.60 17.65
CA PRO A 25 -19.12 -12.50 16.86
C PRO A 25 -18.42 -13.86 16.84
N LEU A 26 -18.14 -14.36 15.63
CA LEU A 26 -17.44 -15.62 15.44
C LEU A 26 -15.99 -15.47 15.94
N ASP A 27 -15.49 -16.50 16.62
CA ASP A 27 -14.07 -16.63 16.92
C ASP A 27 -13.28 -16.97 15.64
N ARG A 28 -11.94 -16.96 15.75
CA ARG A 28 -11.07 -17.19 14.59
C ARG A 28 -11.30 -18.57 13.98
N GLU A 29 -11.46 -19.60 14.80
CA GLU A 29 -11.80 -20.95 14.35
C GLU A 29 -13.18 -21.01 13.66
N GLY A 30 -14.18 -20.29 14.18
CA GLY A 30 -15.51 -20.18 13.60
C GLY A 30 -15.50 -19.51 12.23
N LEU A 31 -14.73 -18.43 12.08
CA LEU A 31 -14.55 -17.75 10.78
C LEU A 31 -13.88 -18.67 9.74
N LEU A 32 -12.86 -19.44 10.15
CA LEU A 32 -12.19 -20.38 9.25
C LEU A 32 -13.10 -21.52 8.79
N LYS A 33 -13.95 -22.04 9.68
CA LYS A 33 -14.95 -23.06 9.33
C LYS A 33 -16.00 -22.50 8.38
N LEU A 34 -16.52 -21.31 8.65
CA LEU A 34 -17.49 -20.65 7.78
C LEU A 34 -16.91 -20.42 6.38
N LEU A 35 -15.66 -19.97 6.29
CA LEU A 35 -15.00 -19.76 5.00
C LEU A 35 -14.83 -21.08 4.22
N ALA A 36 -14.50 -22.18 4.89
CA ALA A 36 -14.40 -23.49 4.27
C ALA A 36 -15.75 -23.98 3.73
N GLU A 37 -16.82 -23.86 4.52
CA GLU A 37 -18.18 -24.21 4.12
C GLU A 37 -18.65 -23.38 2.92
N LEU A 38 -18.48 -22.05 2.98
CA LEU A 38 -18.82 -21.16 1.87
C LEU A 38 -18.02 -21.48 0.60
N HIS A 39 -16.75 -21.88 0.74
CA HIS A 39 -15.93 -22.26 -0.41
C HIS A 39 -16.42 -23.58 -1.04
N GLU A 40 -16.79 -24.56 -0.23
CA GLU A 40 -17.38 -25.82 -0.70
C GLU A 40 -18.72 -25.58 -1.39
N ASP A 41 -19.58 -24.74 -0.81
CA ASP A 41 -20.86 -24.36 -1.39
C ASP A 41 -20.68 -23.62 -2.72
N ARG A 42 -19.73 -22.69 -2.79
CA ARG A 42 -19.42 -21.98 -4.03
C ARG A 42 -19.07 -22.95 -5.16
N ILE A 43 -18.26 -23.97 -4.87
CA ILE A 43 -17.92 -25.02 -5.84
C ILE A 43 -19.17 -25.86 -6.19
N ARG A 44 -19.95 -26.26 -5.18
CA ARG A 44 -21.18 -27.05 -5.35
C ARG A 44 -22.21 -26.34 -6.24
N PHE A 45 -22.36 -25.03 -6.09
CA PHE A 45 -23.26 -24.20 -6.88
C PHE A 45 -22.65 -23.75 -8.22
N GLY A 46 -21.38 -24.12 -8.51
CA GLY A 46 -20.70 -23.72 -9.74
C GLY A 46 -20.46 -22.21 -9.85
N ILE A 47 -20.46 -21.51 -8.72
CA ILE A 47 -20.22 -20.07 -8.66
C ILE A 47 -18.71 -19.85 -8.83
N THR A 48 -18.33 -19.05 -9.81
CA THR A 48 -16.93 -18.62 -9.97
C THR A 48 -16.75 -17.32 -9.20
N PRO A 49 -15.51 -16.93 -8.83
CA PRO A 49 -15.30 -15.62 -8.21
C PRO A 49 -15.83 -14.47 -9.09
N GLU A 50 -15.82 -14.64 -10.41
CA GLU A 50 -16.37 -13.68 -11.37
C GLU A 50 -17.90 -13.61 -11.29
N THR A 51 -18.61 -14.75 -11.28
CA THR A 51 -20.08 -14.77 -11.22
C THR A 51 -20.64 -14.46 -9.83
N SER A 52 -19.84 -14.66 -8.77
CA SER A 52 -20.22 -14.32 -7.38
C SER A 52 -20.39 -12.82 -7.16
N VAL A 53 -19.58 -12.00 -7.86
CA VAL A 53 -19.58 -10.55 -7.68
C VAL A 53 -20.67 -9.92 -8.56
N GLU A 54 -20.90 -10.46 -9.75
CA GLU A 54 -21.95 -9.98 -10.67
C GLU A 54 -23.35 -10.11 -10.05
N GLY A 55 -23.70 -11.27 -9.47
CA GLY A 55 -25.02 -11.46 -8.82
C GLY A 55 -25.17 -10.70 -7.50
N LEU A 56 -24.06 -10.40 -6.81
CA LEU A 56 -24.08 -9.60 -5.58
C LEU A 56 -24.27 -8.11 -5.87
N ALA A 57 -23.69 -7.60 -6.95
CA ALA A 57 -23.84 -6.21 -7.37
C ALA A 57 -25.28 -5.90 -7.81
N GLU A 58 -25.96 -6.83 -8.50
CA GLU A 58 -27.37 -6.69 -8.87
C GLU A 58 -28.28 -6.68 -7.63
N ALA A 59 -28.08 -7.63 -6.71
CA ALA A 59 -28.87 -7.70 -5.47
C ALA A 59 -28.62 -6.51 -4.51
N LEU A 60 -27.38 -6.00 -4.44
CA LEU A 60 -27.05 -4.82 -3.64
C LEU A 60 -27.54 -3.52 -4.30
N GLY A 61 -27.56 -3.43 -5.62
CA GLY A 61 -28.09 -2.28 -6.34
C GLY A 61 -29.58 -2.09 -6.10
N GLU A 62 -30.36 -3.17 -6.19
CA GLU A 62 -31.82 -3.10 -5.97
C GLU A 62 -32.18 -2.84 -4.50
N ALA A 63 -31.39 -3.38 -3.55
CA ALA A 63 -31.57 -3.08 -2.12
C ALA A 63 -31.10 -1.67 -1.72
N ALA A 64 -30.15 -1.09 -2.46
CA ALA A 64 -29.68 0.28 -2.24
C ALA A 64 -30.64 1.30 -2.85
N ASP A 65 -31.22 1.02 -4.02
CA ASP A 65 -32.24 1.88 -4.64
C ASP A 65 -33.49 2.00 -3.75
N GLU A 66 -33.95 0.91 -3.12
CA GLU A 66 -35.07 0.98 -2.15
C GLU A 66 -34.72 1.72 -0.84
N ALA A 67 -33.43 1.86 -0.51
CA ALA A 67 -32.97 2.56 0.70
C ALA A 67 -32.60 4.03 0.45
N SER A 68 -32.46 4.46 -0.80
CA SER A 68 -31.92 5.77 -1.18
C SER A 68 -32.98 6.83 -1.50
N GLU A 69 -34.28 6.47 -1.55
CA GLU A 69 -35.34 7.42 -1.95
C GLU A 69 -35.77 8.43 -0.86
N GLU A 70 -35.26 8.37 0.38
CA GLU A 70 -35.52 9.42 1.40
C GLU A 70 -34.22 9.94 2.04
N GLU A 71 -33.92 11.21 1.76
CA GLU A 71 -33.02 12.11 2.51
C GLU A 71 -31.51 11.77 2.57
N GLY A 72 -30.69 12.18 1.59
CA GLY A 72 -29.23 12.18 1.83
C GLY A 72 -28.24 12.58 0.73
N GLU A 73 -28.67 12.91 -0.49
CA GLU A 73 -27.74 12.96 -1.64
C GLU A 73 -26.86 14.22 -1.77
N GLU A 74 -27.24 15.38 -1.20
CA GLU A 74 -26.42 16.61 -1.35
C GLU A 74 -25.31 16.76 -0.29
N GLU A 75 -25.54 16.39 0.98
CA GLU A 75 -24.56 16.59 2.06
C GLU A 75 -23.42 15.54 2.03
N THR A 76 -23.69 14.35 1.49
CA THR A 76 -22.72 13.25 1.40
C THR A 76 -21.73 13.41 0.24
N ALA A 77 -22.16 14.01 -0.87
CA ALA A 77 -21.29 14.27 -2.02
C ALA A 77 -20.26 15.37 -1.75
N GLU A 78 -20.63 16.42 -1.01
CA GLU A 78 -19.72 17.52 -0.65
C GLU A 78 -18.64 17.05 0.35
N ALA A 79 -19.02 16.26 1.36
CA ALA A 79 -18.08 15.67 2.31
C ALA A 79 -17.09 14.68 1.65
N ALA A 80 -17.56 13.90 0.67
CA ALA A 80 -16.68 13.00 -0.10
C ALA A 80 -15.69 13.77 -0.99
N ALA A 81 -16.12 14.89 -1.59
CA ALA A 81 -15.27 15.74 -2.40
C ALA A 81 -14.19 16.44 -1.55
N GLU A 82 -14.53 16.91 -0.34
CA GLU A 82 -13.59 17.52 0.59
C GLU A 82 -12.53 16.52 1.07
N ALA A 83 -12.95 15.30 1.45
CA ALA A 83 -12.04 14.23 1.85
C ALA A 83 -11.07 13.83 0.72
N ALA A 84 -11.57 13.77 -0.53
CA ALA A 84 -10.72 13.47 -1.70
C ALA A 84 -9.71 14.60 -1.97
N ALA A 85 -10.10 15.87 -1.79
CA ALA A 85 -9.22 17.00 -1.94
C ALA A 85 -8.12 17.04 -0.86
N GLU A 86 -8.46 16.70 0.39
CA GLU A 86 -7.50 16.62 1.49
C GLU A 86 -6.48 15.47 1.27
N ALA A 87 -6.96 14.29 0.86
CA ALA A 87 -6.09 13.16 0.52
C ALA A 87 -5.14 13.49 -0.64
N ALA A 88 -5.61 14.21 -1.66
CA ALA A 88 -4.77 14.65 -2.77
C ALA A 88 -3.72 15.68 -2.34
N ALA A 89 -4.06 16.57 -1.40
CA ALA A 89 -3.12 17.54 -0.84
C ALA A 89 -2.05 16.87 0.03
N GLU A 90 -2.43 15.85 0.81
CA GLU A 90 -1.49 15.07 1.60
C GLU A 90 -0.53 14.27 0.71
N ALA A 91 -1.04 13.61 -0.32
CA ALA A 91 -0.22 12.88 -1.29
C ALA A 91 0.82 13.78 -1.97
N ARG A 92 0.46 15.04 -2.28
CA ARG A 92 1.41 16.02 -2.82
C ARG A 92 2.51 16.38 -1.83
N ARG A 93 2.16 16.62 -0.56
CA ARG A 93 3.16 16.89 0.49
C ARG A 93 4.10 15.72 0.70
N GLN A 94 3.59 14.49 0.67
CA GLN A 94 4.41 13.28 0.77
C GLN A 94 5.37 13.18 -0.41
N ALA A 95 4.88 13.36 -1.64
CA ALA A 95 5.74 13.34 -2.83
C ALA A 95 6.82 14.44 -2.81
N GLU A 96 6.48 15.65 -2.36
CA GLU A 96 7.46 16.74 -2.19
C GLU A 96 8.51 16.42 -1.12
N ALA A 97 8.10 15.81 0.00
CA ALA A 97 9.02 15.39 1.05
C ALA A 97 9.96 14.27 0.59
N GLU A 98 9.44 13.30 -0.16
CA GLU A 98 10.26 12.23 -0.77
C GLU A 98 11.24 12.80 -1.79
N ALA A 99 10.81 13.71 -2.66
CA ALA A 99 11.70 14.37 -3.61
C ALA A 99 12.80 15.18 -2.92
N ALA A 100 12.48 15.87 -1.81
CA ALA A 100 13.47 16.59 -1.02
C ALA A 100 14.47 15.64 -0.32
N ALA A 101 14.00 14.48 0.16
CA ALA A 101 14.88 13.48 0.76
C ALA A 101 15.84 12.86 -0.27
N VAL A 102 15.37 12.59 -1.49
CA VAL A 102 16.22 12.10 -2.59
C VAL A 102 17.26 13.15 -2.97
N ALA A 103 16.87 14.42 -3.14
CA ALA A 103 17.81 15.49 -3.47
C ALA A 103 18.89 15.67 -2.38
N ALA A 104 18.51 15.58 -1.10
CA ALA A 104 19.46 15.66 0.00
C ALA A 104 20.45 14.48 0.01
N ALA A 105 19.97 13.26 -0.29
CA ALA A 105 20.83 12.08 -0.38
C ALA A 105 21.81 12.17 -1.56
N GLU A 106 21.38 12.67 -2.72
CA GLU A 106 22.26 12.90 -3.88
C GLU A 106 23.32 13.98 -3.59
N GLU A 107 22.97 15.04 -2.85
CA GLU A 107 23.93 16.08 -2.43
C GLU A 107 24.97 15.52 -1.46
N GLU A 108 24.57 14.66 -0.51
CA GLU A 108 25.48 13.98 0.40
C GLU A 108 26.43 13.02 -0.34
N GLU A 109 25.92 12.25 -1.30
CA GLU A 109 26.75 11.36 -2.14
C GLU A 109 27.75 12.16 -2.98
N ALA A 110 27.32 13.29 -3.57
CA ALA A 110 28.20 14.16 -4.34
C ALA A 110 29.30 14.79 -3.46
N ALA A 111 28.96 15.23 -2.24
CA ALA A 111 29.94 15.77 -1.29
C ALA A 111 30.96 14.71 -0.85
N ALA A 112 30.51 13.48 -0.59
CA ALA A 112 31.41 12.37 -0.25
C ALA A 112 32.36 12.01 -1.41
N ALA A 113 31.86 12.03 -2.65
CA ALA A 113 32.68 11.79 -3.83
C ALA A 113 33.72 12.90 -4.08
N GLU A 114 33.37 14.16 -3.77
CA GLU A 114 34.32 15.28 -3.84
C GLU A 114 35.42 15.15 -2.79
N GLU A 115 35.08 14.78 -1.54
CA GLU A 115 36.05 14.51 -0.47
C GLU A 115 37.01 13.36 -0.87
N GLU A 116 36.50 12.24 -1.39
CA GLU A 116 37.33 11.13 -1.84
C GLU A 116 38.26 11.54 -3.01
N ALA A 117 37.77 12.37 -3.93
CA ALA A 117 38.57 12.89 -5.03
C ALA A 117 39.69 13.83 -4.55
N GLU A 118 39.42 14.68 -3.55
CA GLU A 118 40.43 15.53 -2.92
C GLU A 118 41.50 14.69 -2.21
N GLU A 119 41.11 13.69 -1.42
CA GLU A 119 42.06 12.78 -0.76
C GLU A 119 42.94 12.04 -1.78
N ALA A 120 42.33 11.53 -2.85
CA ALA A 120 43.06 10.87 -3.93
C ALA A 120 44.04 11.81 -4.64
N ALA A 121 43.66 13.08 -4.86
CA ALA A 121 44.53 14.08 -5.46
C ALA A 121 45.73 14.43 -4.56
N VAL A 122 45.51 14.55 -3.25
CA VAL A 122 46.58 14.77 -2.27
C VAL A 122 47.55 13.58 -2.27
N ALA A 123 47.04 12.35 -2.21
CA ALA A 123 47.87 11.15 -2.25
C ALA A 123 48.70 11.05 -3.55
N ALA A 124 48.10 11.41 -4.70
CA ALA A 124 48.80 11.44 -5.98
C ALA A 124 49.92 12.51 -6.01
N ALA A 125 49.68 13.69 -5.42
CA ALA A 125 50.68 14.74 -5.33
C ALA A 125 51.86 14.34 -4.44
N GLU A 126 51.60 13.70 -3.31
CA GLU A 126 52.66 13.17 -2.42
C GLU A 126 53.50 12.09 -3.12
N ALA A 127 52.85 11.17 -3.84
CA ALA A 127 53.55 10.14 -4.61
C ALA A 127 54.43 10.75 -5.72
N ALA A 128 53.92 11.79 -6.42
CA ALA A 128 54.68 12.50 -7.44
C ALA A 128 55.89 13.25 -6.84
N ALA A 129 55.73 13.89 -5.68
CA ALA A 129 56.82 14.54 -4.96
C ALA A 129 57.92 13.54 -4.57
N ALA A 130 57.55 12.39 -4.01
CA ALA A 130 58.48 11.32 -3.66
C ALA A 130 59.24 10.80 -4.91
N ALA A 131 58.55 10.59 -6.03
CA ALA A 131 59.18 10.18 -7.28
C ALA A 131 60.18 11.22 -7.82
N ALA A 132 59.85 12.52 -7.71
CA ALA A 132 60.73 13.61 -8.11
C ALA A 132 62.00 13.66 -7.25
N GLU A 133 61.89 13.45 -5.95
CA GLU A 133 63.06 13.38 -5.06
C GLU A 133 63.99 12.21 -5.41
N VAL A 134 63.41 11.03 -5.68
CA VAL A 134 64.17 9.85 -6.12
C VAL A 134 64.89 10.13 -7.45
N ALA A 135 64.19 10.73 -8.43
CA ALA A 135 64.77 11.09 -9.72
C ALA A 135 65.91 12.10 -9.57
N LEU A 136 65.76 13.09 -8.70
CA LEU A 136 66.79 14.10 -8.42
C LEU A 136 68.00 13.49 -7.71
N ALA A 137 67.79 12.58 -6.77
CA ALA A 137 68.87 11.82 -6.13
C ALA A 137 69.66 10.99 -7.16
N ALA A 138 68.95 10.29 -8.05
CA ALA A 138 69.57 9.52 -9.13
C ALA A 138 70.37 10.41 -10.10
N ALA A 139 69.84 11.59 -10.46
CA ALA A 139 70.53 12.55 -11.33
C ALA A 139 71.81 13.10 -10.67
N LYS A 140 71.76 13.43 -9.38
CA LYS A 140 72.94 13.85 -8.60
C LYS A 140 74.02 12.75 -8.57
N ALA A 141 73.63 11.51 -8.31
CA ALA A 141 74.55 10.38 -8.30
C ALA A 141 75.24 10.20 -9.66
N ARG A 142 74.49 10.29 -10.77
CA ARG A 142 75.04 10.22 -12.14
C ARG A 142 76.02 11.35 -12.44
N ARG A 143 75.71 12.58 -12.00
CA ARG A 143 76.62 13.73 -12.17
C ARG A 143 77.92 13.54 -11.39
N ALA A 144 77.84 13.02 -10.16
CA ALA A 144 79.03 12.73 -9.35
C ALA A 144 79.91 11.65 -10.00
N SER A 145 79.32 10.60 -10.57
CA SER A 145 80.09 9.55 -11.27
C SER A 145 80.67 9.99 -12.61
N GLY A 146 79.99 10.88 -13.35
CA GLY A 146 80.44 11.36 -14.65
C GLY A 146 81.57 12.40 -14.60
N ALA A 147 81.78 13.05 -13.45
CA ALA A 147 82.88 13.98 -13.23
C ALA A 147 84.20 13.30 -12.79
N ALA A 148 84.17 11.98 -12.54
CA ALA A 148 85.31 11.18 -12.10
C ALA A 148 85.99 10.39 -13.24
N ALA A 149 85.59 10.64 -14.50
CA ALA A 149 86.16 10.08 -15.73
C ALA A 149 86.75 11.21 -16.57
#